data_AF-Q4DSW3-F1
#
_entry.id   AF-Q4DSW3-F1
#
_cell.length_a   1.000
_cell.length_b   1.000
_cell.length_c   1.000
_cell.angle_alpha   90.00
_cell.angle_beta   90.00
_cell.angle_gamma   90.00
#
_symmetry.space_group_name_H-M   'P 1'
#
loop_
_entity.id
_entity.type
_entity.pdbx_description
1 polymer ?
#
loop_
_entity_poly.entity_id
_entity_poly.type
_entity_poly.pdbx_seq_one_letter_code
_entity_poly.pdbx_strand_id
1 'polypeptide(L)'
;MRHDTQFSVVCLGTGKGASMVYDGSCSPGYVLCMDEEPLILFGAGYGVTRQCLRYFGVIPSNIFIFSNRSHMSAELPVIIAVESCKGRRLRIVASEAVMSCIREHRLAEVRSRLNGVKAANGDGVCDFVAIPSPGVPPDANLPPYHLPCVAAVSLLVFDTSAAEASCGVCVSQNGVPLVVLTGDCAYNPGLHCAILRMAPVVILDGRRNASRDHASFTDILRAVENCGVVPRRVFIGQYGQPWEAPPVVKGGVVFPIVEGAVVALGERPAVARVSMASAVEKGAENTVRKDEDEVRPTAWTRARHTDPCAHAEVRPVKVFLINNESPDTPPAILMVQQLRTMSQVKQRVSELLHLRPVGTLFSADTGQRLTSLSQFTHGMRVVATKIGGRPLEDLPAPRLSERQQIVLVPEKPLEGDSPLSVEVREYMQRAHQALRGHVGYEGLVSVDPATRHDDGVGVVSSVGGPCAGIDSPSQISAELSPETPQVMEKVGVAGRDNSNKGGTAYSFRFTTLGA
;
A
#
# COMPACT_ATOMS: atom_id res chain seq x y z
N MET A 1 30.90 8.15 25.53
CA MET A 1 29.67 8.86 25.13
C MET A 1 28.67 7.79 24.72
N ARG A 2 27.47 7.74 25.32
CA ARG A 2 26.43 6.82 24.81
C ARG A 2 26.00 7.39 23.46
N HIS A 3 26.18 6.63 22.38
CA HIS A 3 25.59 6.99 21.11
C HIS A 3 24.07 7.06 21.32
N ASP A 4 23.46 8.20 20.99
CA ASP A 4 22.02 8.36 21.06
C ASP A 4 21.42 7.40 20.02
N THR A 5 20.77 6.33 20.49
CA THR A 5 20.08 5.36 19.63
C THR A 5 19.07 6.06 18.74
N GLN A 6 19.16 5.83 17.43
CA GLN A 6 18.29 6.44 16.43
C GLN A 6 17.20 5.45 16.02
N PHE A 7 15.94 5.87 16.17
CA PHE A 7 14.81 5.11 15.69
C PHE A 7 14.37 5.62 14.33
N SER A 8 13.89 4.73 13.46
CA SER A 8 13.26 5.11 12.20
C SER A 8 12.17 4.12 11.80
N VAL A 9 11.26 4.54 10.92
CA VAL A 9 10.27 3.66 10.29
C VAL A 9 10.48 3.67 8.79
N VAL A 10 10.66 2.51 8.20
CA VAL A 10 10.77 2.32 6.76
C VAL A 10 9.45 1.82 6.20
N CYS A 11 8.90 2.52 5.21
CA CYS A 11 7.69 2.06 4.51
C CYS A 11 8.06 1.03 3.44
N LEU A 12 7.48 -0.16 3.52
CA LEU A 12 7.63 -1.23 2.54
C LEU A 12 6.61 -1.13 1.40
N GLY A 13 5.41 -0.62 1.68
CA GLY A 13 4.34 -0.56 0.69
C GLY A 13 3.16 0.25 1.17
N THR A 14 2.30 0.62 0.22
CA THR A 14 1.09 1.42 0.45
C THR A 14 -0.12 0.84 -0.28
N GLY A 15 0.04 -0.30 -0.95
CA GLY A 15 -0.97 -0.91 -1.80
C GLY A 15 -2.24 -1.31 -1.06
N LYS A 16 -3.30 -1.60 -1.81
CA LYS A 16 -4.54 -2.20 -1.30
C LYS A 16 -4.46 -3.73 -1.46
N GLY A 17 -5.48 -4.47 -1.01
CA GLY A 17 -5.55 -5.92 -1.20
C GLY A 17 -5.36 -6.40 -2.64
N ALA A 18 -5.86 -5.65 -3.61
CA ALA A 18 -5.72 -5.97 -5.03
C ALA A 18 -4.37 -5.50 -5.63
N SER A 19 -3.70 -4.51 -5.02
CA SER A 19 -2.59 -3.78 -5.67
C SER A 19 -1.38 -4.67 -5.94
N MET A 20 -1.08 -5.64 -5.07
CA MET A 20 0.05 -6.55 -5.32
C MET A 20 -0.28 -7.55 -6.43
N VAL A 21 -1.54 -7.96 -6.54
CA VAL A 21 -1.99 -8.99 -7.48
C VAL A 21 -2.07 -8.42 -8.90
N TYR A 22 -2.66 -7.24 -9.06
CA TYR A 22 -2.88 -6.64 -10.39
C TYR A 22 -1.76 -5.70 -10.81
N ASP A 23 -1.17 -4.97 -9.86
CA ASP A 23 -0.25 -3.87 -10.17
C ASP A 23 1.19 -4.15 -9.70
N GLY A 24 1.42 -5.29 -9.03
CA GLY A 24 2.71 -5.64 -8.43
C GLY A 24 3.13 -4.72 -7.27
N SER A 25 2.23 -3.90 -6.76
CA SER A 25 2.51 -2.93 -5.70
C SER A 25 2.29 -3.55 -4.32
N CYS A 26 3.33 -3.54 -3.49
CA CYS A 26 3.32 -4.13 -2.16
C CYS A 26 2.18 -3.57 -1.29
N SER A 27 1.48 -4.46 -0.58
CA SER A 27 0.50 -4.12 0.45
C SER A 27 1.12 -3.25 1.56
N PRO A 28 0.33 -2.65 2.44
CA PRO A 28 0.87 -1.81 3.49
C PRO A 28 1.77 -2.61 4.42
N GLY A 29 2.96 -2.09 4.66
CA GLY A 29 3.94 -2.73 5.51
C GLY A 29 4.98 -1.71 5.97
N TYR A 30 5.43 -1.82 7.21
CA TYR A 30 6.41 -0.92 7.78
C TYR A 30 7.44 -1.70 8.60
N VAL A 31 8.66 -1.19 8.70
CA VAL A 31 9.67 -1.76 9.60
C VAL A 31 10.15 -0.68 10.55
N LEU A 32 10.02 -0.91 11.86
CA LEU A 32 10.71 -0.11 12.86
C LEU A 32 12.17 -0.55 12.89
N CYS A 33 13.09 0.39 12.76
CA CYS A 33 14.52 0.17 12.89
C CYS A 33 15.08 0.88 14.11
N MET A 34 16.14 0.31 14.67
CA MET A 34 16.97 0.89 15.72
C MET A 34 18.42 0.84 15.24
N ASP A 35 19.02 2.01 14.99
CA ASP A 35 20.37 2.12 14.40
C ASP A 35 20.50 1.29 13.11
N GLU A 36 19.54 1.47 12.19
CA GLU A 36 19.39 0.74 10.92
C GLU A 36 19.04 -0.76 11.02
N GLU A 37 19.13 -1.36 12.20
CA GLU A 37 18.76 -2.76 12.43
C GLU A 37 17.24 -2.93 12.53
N PRO A 38 16.63 -3.88 11.79
CA PRO A 38 15.18 -4.00 11.70
C PRO A 38 14.61 -4.74 12.93
N LEU A 39 13.76 -4.07 13.70
CA LEU A 39 13.29 -4.51 15.03
C LEU A 39 11.89 -5.14 15.02
N ILE A 40 10.94 -4.49 14.35
CA ILE A 40 9.55 -4.98 14.19
C ILE A 40 9.11 -4.79 12.75
N LEU A 41 8.54 -5.83 12.16
CA LEU A 41 7.77 -5.75 10.92
C LEU A 41 6.28 -5.54 11.25
N PHE A 42 5.69 -4.43 10.82
CA PHE A 42 4.25 -4.17 10.94
C PHE A 42 3.54 -4.56 9.65
N GLY A 43 2.69 -5.58 9.72
CA GLY A 43 1.99 -6.18 8.58
C GLY A 43 2.81 -7.27 7.88
N ALA A 44 2.09 -8.24 7.33
CA ALA A 44 2.59 -9.36 6.54
C ALA A 44 1.63 -9.66 5.38
N GLY A 45 1.18 -8.61 4.70
CA GLY A 45 0.33 -8.69 3.52
C GLY A 45 1.08 -9.06 2.24
N TYR A 46 0.39 -9.00 1.10
CA TYR A 46 0.97 -9.37 -0.19
C TYR A 46 2.18 -8.48 -0.58
N GLY A 47 3.29 -9.12 -0.90
CA GLY A 47 4.56 -8.50 -1.29
C GLY A 47 5.43 -8.01 -0.13
N VAL A 48 4.90 -7.99 1.10
CA VAL A 48 5.58 -7.38 2.25
C VAL A 48 6.86 -8.15 2.60
N THR A 49 6.83 -9.49 2.57
CA THR A 49 8.01 -10.33 2.84
C THR A 49 9.13 -10.03 1.86
N ARG A 50 8.81 -10.02 0.55
CA ARG A 50 9.78 -9.75 -0.50
C ARG A 50 10.39 -8.36 -0.33
N GLN A 51 9.58 -7.36 -0.01
CA GLN A 51 10.08 -6.01 0.16
C GLN A 51 10.93 -5.85 1.43
N CYS A 52 10.54 -6.49 2.53
CA CYS A 52 11.36 -6.51 3.75
C CYS A 52 12.73 -7.14 3.49
N LEU A 53 12.77 -8.30 2.82
CA LEU A 53 14.03 -8.95 2.43
C LEU A 53 14.86 -8.09 1.47
N ARG A 54 14.21 -7.34 0.57
CA ARG A 54 14.92 -6.42 -0.34
C ARG A 54 15.63 -5.29 0.41
N TYR A 55 15.02 -4.72 1.44
CA TYR A 55 15.61 -3.61 2.18
C TYR A 55 16.61 -4.06 3.25
N PHE A 56 16.34 -5.18 3.92
CA PHE A 56 17.05 -5.58 5.13
C PHE A 56 17.76 -6.93 5.02
N GLY A 57 17.51 -7.72 3.98
CA GLY A 57 18.03 -9.10 3.85
C GLY A 57 17.43 -10.11 4.83
N VAL A 58 16.62 -9.66 5.79
CA VAL A 58 16.06 -10.48 6.87
C VAL A 58 14.66 -10.00 7.26
N ILE A 59 13.81 -10.93 7.72
CA ILE A 59 12.54 -10.59 8.38
C ILE A 59 12.80 -10.39 9.88
N PRO A 60 12.39 -9.27 10.51
CA PRO A 60 12.51 -9.07 11.95
C PRO A 60 11.94 -10.22 12.77
N SER A 61 12.56 -10.51 13.91
CA SER A 61 12.06 -11.56 14.81
C SER A 61 10.72 -11.22 15.47
N ASN A 62 10.31 -9.95 15.45
CA ASN A 62 8.99 -9.51 15.91
C ASN A 62 8.16 -9.05 14.71
N ILE A 63 6.95 -9.58 14.57
CA ILE A 63 5.99 -9.20 13.54
C ILE A 63 4.71 -8.75 14.26
N PHE A 64 4.28 -7.52 14.02
CA PHE A 64 3.02 -6.99 14.51
C PHE A 64 1.96 -7.06 13.40
N ILE A 65 0.80 -7.65 13.68
CA ILE A 65 -0.28 -7.78 12.70
C ILE A 65 -1.47 -6.94 13.12
N PHE A 66 -1.91 -6.04 12.24
CA PHE A 66 -2.99 -5.12 12.54
C PHE A 66 -4.40 -5.74 12.41
N SER A 67 -4.60 -6.65 11.45
CA SER A 67 -5.88 -7.31 11.19
C SER A 67 -5.66 -8.64 10.44
N ASN A 68 -6.71 -9.46 10.33
CA ASN A 68 -6.68 -10.72 9.58
C ASN A 68 -6.88 -10.54 8.05
N ARG A 69 -6.98 -9.30 7.58
CA ARG A 69 -7.20 -9.03 6.15
C ARG A 69 -5.99 -9.39 5.33
N SER A 70 -6.21 -9.80 4.08
CA SER A 70 -5.14 -10.34 3.25
C SER A 70 -4.02 -9.34 2.98
N HIS A 71 -4.30 -8.04 2.86
CA HIS A 71 -3.26 -7.01 2.74
C HIS A 71 -2.49 -6.74 4.04
N MET A 72 -2.84 -7.38 5.15
CA MET A 72 -2.17 -7.25 6.45
C MET A 72 -1.54 -8.54 6.95
N SER A 73 -2.01 -9.72 6.51
CA SER A 73 -1.57 -10.99 7.12
C SER A 73 -1.48 -12.19 6.17
N ALA A 74 -1.69 -12.01 4.86
CA ALA A 74 -1.76 -13.15 3.93
C ALA A 74 -0.46 -13.98 3.85
N GLU A 75 0.70 -13.35 3.98
CA GLU A 75 1.99 -14.04 3.86
C GLU A 75 2.46 -14.67 5.18
N LEU A 76 1.77 -14.38 6.29
CA LEU A 76 2.16 -14.84 7.62
C LEU A 76 2.36 -16.37 7.74
N PRO A 77 1.48 -17.24 7.22
CA PRO A 77 1.68 -18.69 7.31
C PRO A 77 3.00 -19.14 6.65
N VAL A 78 3.33 -18.54 5.50
CA VAL A 78 4.55 -18.84 4.74
C VAL A 78 5.78 -18.32 5.47
N ILE A 79 5.72 -17.09 6.00
CA ILE A 79 6.82 -16.51 6.80
C ILE A 79 7.16 -17.43 7.98
N ILE A 80 6.14 -17.85 8.74
CA ILE A 80 6.33 -18.75 9.90
C ILE A 80 6.96 -20.07 9.47
N ALA A 81 6.42 -20.70 8.42
CA ALA A 81 6.94 -21.98 7.94
C ALA A 81 8.40 -21.87 7.47
N VAL A 82 8.73 -20.88 6.64
CA VAL A 82 10.07 -20.70 6.09
C VAL A 82 11.10 -20.35 7.16
N GLU A 83 10.78 -19.41 8.05
CA GLU A 83 11.73 -18.95 9.08
C GLU A 83 11.95 -20.02 10.17
N SER A 84 10.92 -20.80 10.51
CA SER A 84 11.08 -21.93 11.43
C SER A 84 11.97 -23.04 10.87
N CYS A 85 11.89 -23.33 9.57
CA CYS A 85 12.82 -24.26 8.91
C CYS A 85 14.28 -23.77 8.93
N LYS A 86 14.50 -22.46 9.08
CA LYS A 86 15.81 -21.85 9.29
C LYS A 86 16.23 -21.81 10.77
N GLY A 87 15.47 -22.45 11.66
CA GLY A 87 15.71 -22.43 13.11
C GLY A 87 15.38 -21.09 13.77
N ARG A 88 14.69 -20.17 13.08
CA ARG A 88 14.29 -18.88 13.64
C ARG A 88 12.90 -18.97 14.23
N ARG A 89 12.78 -18.62 15.51
CA ARG A 89 11.52 -18.57 16.24
C ARG A 89 10.99 -17.14 16.23
N LEU A 90 10.04 -16.87 15.35
CA LEU A 90 9.42 -15.55 15.23
C LEU A 90 8.42 -15.31 16.36
N ARG A 91 8.19 -14.04 16.69
CA ARG A 91 7.16 -13.57 17.60
C ARG A 91 6.11 -12.80 16.85
N ILE A 92 4.90 -13.32 16.84
CA ILE A 92 3.73 -12.72 16.20
C ILE A 92 2.91 -12.00 17.28
N VAL A 93 2.81 -10.70 17.16
CA VAL A 93 2.15 -9.80 18.12
C VAL A 93 0.90 -9.22 17.47
N ALA A 94 -0.23 -9.21 18.17
CA ALA A 94 -1.45 -8.53 17.74
C ALA A 94 -2.36 -8.25 18.95
N SER A 95 -3.47 -7.54 18.75
CA SER A 95 -4.54 -7.51 19.75
C SER A 95 -5.14 -8.91 19.95
N GLU A 96 -5.80 -9.14 21.09
CA GLU A 96 -6.47 -10.42 21.38
C GLU A 96 -7.51 -10.82 20.32
N ALA A 97 -8.34 -9.86 19.88
CA ALA A 97 -9.34 -10.09 18.85
C ALA A 97 -8.70 -10.47 17.51
N VAL A 98 -7.68 -9.73 17.07
CA VAL A 98 -6.97 -9.99 15.81
C VAL A 98 -6.22 -11.33 15.87
N MET A 99 -5.54 -11.62 16.99
CA MET A 99 -4.82 -12.88 17.19
C MET A 99 -5.77 -14.08 17.12
N SER A 100 -6.97 -13.95 17.69
CA SER A 100 -8.01 -14.99 17.63
C SER A 100 -8.40 -15.28 16.18
N CYS A 101 -8.73 -14.26 15.39
CA CYS A 101 -9.07 -14.40 13.97
C CYS A 101 -7.91 -15.00 13.14
N ILE A 102 -6.67 -14.60 13.40
CA ILE A 102 -5.48 -15.14 12.72
C ILE A 102 -5.33 -16.64 12.99
N ARG A 103 -5.43 -17.06 14.27
CA ARG A 103 -5.30 -18.46 14.65
C ARG A 103 -6.42 -19.33 14.09
N GLU A 104 -7.63 -18.79 14.05
CA GLU A 104 -8.80 -19.52 13.57
C GLU A 104 -8.81 -19.67 12.05
N HIS A 105 -8.56 -18.58 11.31
CA HIS A 105 -8.77 -18.54 9.86
C HIS A 105 -7.47 -18.50 9.05
N ARG A 106 -6.49 -17.68 9.44
CA ARG A 106 -5.27 -17.49 8.64
C ARG A 106 -4.31 -18.65 8.74
N LEU A 107 -4.16 -19.18 9.95
CA LEU A 107 -3.20 -20.23 10.27
C LEU A 107 -3.83 -21.62 10.24
N ALA A 108 -5.08 -21.74 9.77
CA ALA A 108 -5.79 -23.01 9.68
C ALA A 108 -5.02 -24.04 8.84
N GLU A 109 -4.46 -23.63 7.70
CA GLU A 109 -3.72 -24.51 6.79
C GLU A 109 -2.36 -24.98 7.36
N VAL A 110 -1.72 -24.17 8.20
CA VAL A 110 -0.45 -24.52 8.86
C VAL A 110 -0.66 -25.09 10.27
N ARG A 111 -1.92 -25.27 10.70
CA ARG A 111 -2.25 -25.71 12.07
C ARG A 111 -1.64 -27.06 12.42
N SER A 112 -1.63 -28.01 11.48
CA SER A 112 -1.01 -29.32 11.67
C SER A 112 0.50 -29.19 11.96
N ARG A 113 1.18 -28.30 11.24
CA ARG A 113 2.60 -27.97 11.46
C ARG A 113 2.80 -27.25 12.79
N LEU A 114 1.94 -26.31 13.15
CA LEU A 114 2.03 -25.59 14.43
C LEU A 114 1.81 -26.52 15.63
N ASN A 115 0.91 -27.49 15.52
CA ASN A 115 0.61 -28.45 16.60
C ASN A 115 1.63 -29.60 16.68
N GLY A 116 2.12 -30.08 15.54
CA GLY A 116 3.08 -31.20 15.47
C GLY A 116 4.44 -30.88 16.08
N VAL A 117 4.81 -29.59 16.14
CA VAL A 117 6.03 -29.11 16.79
C VAL A 117 5.74 -28.66 18.23
N LYS A 118 4.75 -29.23 18.92
CA LYS A 118 4.81 -29.32 20.40
C LYS A 118 5.94 -30.28 20.76
N ALA A 119 7.17 -29.89 20.44
CA ALA A 119 8.37 -30.60 20.78
C ALA A 119 8.41 -30.73 22.31
N ALA A 120 8.79 -31.90 22.79
CA ALA A 120 8.96 -32.22 24.20
C ALA A 120 9.87 -31.21 24.97
N ASN A 121 10.55 -30.32 24.25
CA ASN A 121 11.45 -29.29 24.77
C ASN A 121 10.83 -27.88 24.84
N GLY A 122 9.56 -27.69 24.44
CA GLY A 122 8.94 -26.36 24.37
C GLY A 122 9.25 -25.56 23.10
N ASP A 123 9.86 -26.18 22.08
CA ASP A 123 10.23 -25.53 20.81
C ASP A 123 9.03 -25.31 19.88
N GLY A 124 8.12 -24.40 20.24
CA GLY A 124 7.08 -23.96 19.31
C GLY A 124 7.67 -23.25 18.08
N VAL A 125 7.07 -23.44 16.91
CA VAL A 125 7.46 -22.82 15.61
C VAL A 125 7.54 -21.28 15.68
N CYS A 126 6.68 -20.68 16.49
CA CYS A 126 6.66 -19.24 16.76
C CYS A 126 6.05 -18.96 18.14
N ASP A 127 6.29 -17.75 18.66
CA ASP A 127 5.62 -17.18 19.82
C ASP A 127 4.41 -16.35 19.36
N PHE A 128 3.23 -16.62 19.92
CA PHE A 128 2.07 -15.77 19.72
C PHE A 128 1.82 -14.92 20.96
N VAL A 129 1.86 -13.60 20.80
CA VAL A 129 1.60 -12.63 21.86
C VAL A 129 0.31 -11.88 21.54
N ALA A 130 -0.75 -12.27 22.23
CA ALA A 130 -2.03 -11.55 22.22
C ALA A 130 -1.98 -10.46 23.29
N ILE A 131 -2.07 -9.20 22.90
CA ILE A 131 -2.07 -8.07 23.82
C ILE A 131 -3.53 -7.61 24.01
N PRO A 132 -4.01 -7.46 25.26
CA PRO A 132 -5.32 -6.87 25.50
C PRO A 132 -5.38 -5.48 24.86
N SER A 133 -6.36 -5.24 24.00
CA SER A 133 -6.59 -3.93 23.41
C SER A 133 -7.72 -3.25 24.18
N PRO A 134 -7.43 -2.23 25.01
CA PRO A 134 -8.48 -1.36 25.50
C PRO A 134 -9.07 -0.57 24.32
N GLY A 135 -10.31 -0.10 24.49
CA GLY A 135 -10.82 1.00 23.66
C GLY A 135 -9.92 2.24 23.79
N VAL A 136 -10.08 3.21 22.88
CA VAL A 136 -9.31 4.46 22.91
C VAL A 136 -10.08 5.55 23.67
N PRO A 137 -9.43 6.33 24.56
CA PRO A 137 -8.01 6.28 24.90
C PRO A 137 -7.66 5.00 25.67
N PRO A 138 -6.48 4.41 25.43
CA PRO A 138 -6.07 3.22 26.15
C PRO A 138 -6.14 3.49 27.64
N ASP A 139 -6.76 2.57 28.39
CA ASP A 139 -6.83 2.64 29.84
C ASP A 139 -5.41 2.82 30.38
N ALA A 140 -5.18 3.92 31.11
CA ALA A 140 -3.87 4.28 31.65
C ALA A 140 -3.28 3.19 32.57
N ASN A 141 -4.10 2.22 32.98
CA ASN A 141 -3.71 1.12 33.86
C ASN A 141 -3.16 -0.11 33.13
N LEU A 142 -3.31 -0.25 31.81
CA LEU A 142 -2.79 -1.43 31.13
C LEU A 142 -1.27 -1.32 30.92
N PRO A 143 -0.49 -2.30 31.42
CA PRO A 143 0.96 -2.25 31.27
C PRO A 143 1.33 -2.43 29.79
N PRO A 144 2.26 -1.62 29.26
CA PRO A 144 2.69 -1.78 27.88
C PRO A 144 3.47 -3.09 27.73
N TYR A 145 3.40 -3.70 26.54
CA TYR A 145 4.16 -4.89 26.23
C TYR A 145 5.61 -4.53 25.89
N HIS A 146 6.57 -4.94 26.71
CA HIS A 146 7.99 -4.71 26.45
C HIS A 146 8.57 -5.78 25.52
N LEU A 147 9.33 -5.36 24.51
CA LEU A 147 10.01 -6.30 23.63
C LEU A 147 11.14 -7.03 24.36
N PRO A 148 11.22 -8.38 24.32
CA PRO A 148 12.25 -9.12 25.06
C PRO A 148 13.69 -8.77 24.68
N CYS A 149 13.95 -8.46 23.40
CA CYS A 149 15.31 -8.16 22.93
C CYS A 149 15.72 -6.69 23.13
N VAL A 150 14.76 -5.80 23.36
CA VAL A 150 14.99 -4.36 23.49
C VAL A 150 14.04 -3.84 24.56
N ALA A 151 14.39 -4.03 25.84
CA ALA A 151 13.53 -3.69 26.98
C ALA A 151 13.09 -2.22 27.01
N ALA A 152 13.88 -1.33 26.41
CA ALA A 152 13.54 0.08 26.24
C ALA A 152 12.34 0.29 25.33
N VAL A 153 12.06 -0.61 24.39
CA VAL A 153 10.95 -0.48 23.43
C VAL A 153 9.72 -1.21 23.97
N SER A 154 8.60 -0.50 24.01
CA SER A 154 7.31 -1.04 24.45
C SER A 154 6.19 -0.72 23.47
N LEU A 155 5.19 -1.60 23.42
CA LEU A 155 4.03 -1.53 22.54
C LEU A 155 2.76 -1.34 23.38
N LEU A 156 1.96 -0.35 23.00
CA LEU A 156 0.62 -0.15 23.53
C LEU A 156 -0.37 -0.32 22.37
N VAL A 157 -1.17 -1.38 22.43
CA VAL A 157 -2.14 -1.74 21.40
C VAL A 157 -3.50 -1.13 21.71
N PHE A 158 -4.25 -0.75 20.70
CA PHE A 158 -5.60 -0.22 20.85
C PHE A 158 -6.49 -0.63 19.68
N ASP A 159 -7.80 -0.68 19.90
CA ASP A 159 -8.74 -1.03 18.83
C ASP A 159 -8.96 0.13 17.85
N THR A 160 -9.07 -0.20 16.56
CA THR A 160 -9.46 0.76 15.53
C THR A 160 -10.87 0.46 15.01
N SER A 161 -11.53 1.47 14.45
CA SER A 161 -12.87 1.31 13.88
C SER A 161 -12.76 0.65 12.49
N ALA A 162 -13.15 -0.60 12.33
CA ALA A 162 -13.25 -1.28 11.02
C ALA A 162 -14.36 -2.33 11.04
N ALA A 163 -14.74 -2.87 9.88
CA ALA A 163 -15.77 -3.92 9.79
C ALA A 163 -15.30 -5.28 10.35
N GLU A 164 -13.99 -5.52 10.36
CA GLU A 164 -13.35 -6.68 10.97
C GLU A 164 -12.47 -6.26 12.15
N ALA A 165 -12.09 -7.20 13.00
CA ALA A 165 -11.14 -6.96 14.07
C ALA A 165 -9.86 -6.32 13.51
N SER A 166 -9.58 -5.09 13.95
CA SER A 166 -8.44 -4.29 13.54
C SER A 166 -7.92 -3.51 14.74
N CYS A 167 -6.62 -3.29 14.78
CA CYS A 167 -5.97 -2.55 15.85
C CYS A 167 -4.95 -1.55 15.31
N GLY A 168 -4.51 -0.65 16.19
CA GLY A 168 -3.33 0.19 16.02
C GLY A 168 -2.33 -0.08 17.14
N VAL A 169 -1.16 0.52 17.01
CA VAL A 169 -0.08 0.39 17.99
C VAL A 169 0.64 1.71 18.19
N CYS A 170 0.87 2.07 19.45
CA CYS A 170 1.81 3.11 19.85
C CYS A 170 3.12 2.45 20.29
N VAL A 171 4.21 2.85 19.65
CA VAL A 171 5.57 2.42 20.00
C VAL A 171 6.20 3.48 20.87
N SER A 172 6.72 3.08 22.03
CA SER A 172 7.41 3.97 22.96
C SER A 172 8.83 3.49 23.23
N GLN A 173 9.73 4.43 23.52
CA GLN A 173 11.06 4.16 24.05
C GLN A 173 11.17 4.73 25.47
N ASN A 174 11.46 3.87 26.45
CA ASN A 174 11.51 4.22 27.86
C ASN A 174 10.26 4.98 28.33
N GLY A 175 9.08 4.54 27.86
CA GLY A 175 7.79 5.17 28.15
C GLY A 175 7.49 6.45 27.37
N VAL A 176 8.41 6.94 26.53
CA VAL A 176 8.17 8.12 25.67
C VAL A 176 7.62 7.66 24.31
N PRO A 177 6.42 8.07 23.89
CA PRO A 177 5.86 7.73 22.60
C PRO A 177 6.71 8.25 21.43
N LEU A 178 7.01 7.37 20.48
CA LEU A 178 7.79 7.69 19.29
C LEU A 178 6.89 7.81 18.05
N VAL A 179 6.10 6.76 17.80
CA VAL A 179 5.25 6.66 16.62
C VAL A 179 3.97 5.90 16.95
N VAL A 180 2.87 6.31 16.32
CA VAL A 180 1.62 5.54 16.29
C VAL A 180 1.35 5.10 14.86
N LEU A 181 0.97 3.84 14.68
CA LEU A 181 0.56 3.28 13.40
C LEU A 181 -0.84 2.69 13.53
N THR A 182 -1.71 2.93 12.56
CA THR A 182 -3.01 2.27 12.46
C THR A 182 -3.00 1.18 11.40
N GLY A 183 -3.68 0.07 11.67
CA GLY A 183 -4.20 -0.81 10.63
C GLY A 183 -5.32 -0.16 9.84
N ASP A 184 -6.25 -0.98 9.35
CA ASP A 184 -7.51 -0.49 8.79
C ASP A 184 -8.24 0.34 9.87
N CYS A 185 -8.58 1.59 9.54
CA CYS A 185 -9.21 2.53 10.46
C CYS A 185 -10.17 3.48 9.73
N ALA A 186 -11.46 3.18 9.82
CA ALA A 186 -12.55 4.05 9.40
C ALA A 186 -12.61 5.33 10.23
N TYR A 187 -13.09 6.41 9.62
CA TYR A 187 -13.15 7.69 10.27
C TYR A 187 -14.09 7.68 11.49
N ASN A 188 -13.52 8.01 12.64
CA ASN A 188 -14.23 8.34 13.85
C ASN A 188 -13.53 9.56 14.47
N PRO A 189 -14.19 10.73 14.57
CA PRO A 189 -13.54 11.98 14.96
C PRO A 189 -12.91 11.92 16.34
N GLY A 190 -13.60 11.34 17.33
CA GLY A 190 -13.09 11.22 18.69
C GLY A 190 -11.85 10.32 18.76
N LEU A 191 -11.93 9.17 18.09
CA LEU A 191 -10.82 8.21 17.98
C LEU A 191 -9.61 8.82 17.26
N HIS A 192 -9.81 9.48 16.12
CA HIS A 192 -8.71 10.09 15.36
C HIS A 192 -8.02 11.20 16.14
N CYS A 193 -8.80 12.07 16.83
CA CYS A 193 -8.23 13.09 17.70
C CYS A 193 -7.42 12.48 18.86
N ALA A 194 -7.86 11.36 19.43
CA ALA A 194 -7.10 10.66 20.46
C ALA A 194 -5.80 10.06 19.90
N ILE A 195 -5.86 9.34 18.77
CA ILE A 195 -4.70 8.77 18.06
C ILE A 195 -3.66 9.85 17.72
N LEU A 196 -4.10 10.99 17.19
CA LEU A 196 -3.24 12.11 16.82
C LEU A 196 -2.46 12.69 18.02
N ARG A 197 -2.96 12.54 19.24
CA ARG A 197 -2.31 13.01 20.48
C ARG A 197 -1.36 11.99 21.09
N MET A 198 -1.35 10.74 20.64
CA MET A 198 -0.61 9.66 21.29
C MET A 198 0.90 9.73 21.03
N ALA A 199 1.35 10.29 19.90
CA ALA A 199 2.77 10.34 19.54
C ALA A 199 3.11 11.54 18.64
N PRO A 200 4.38 11.99 18.59
CA PRO A 200 4.80 13.08 17.71
C PRO A 200 4.78 12.72 16.22
N VAL A 201 4.84 11.42 15.89
CA VAL A 201 4.71 10.91 14.52
C VAL A 201 3.53 9.94 14.48
N VAL A 202 2.64 10.11 13.52
CA VAL A 202 1.45 9.25 13.37
C VAL A 202 1.35 8.80 11.92
N ILE A 203 1.17 7.50 11.69
CA ILE A 203 0.92 6.91 10.38
C ILE A 203 -0.51 6.37 10.36
N LEU A 204 -1.39 7.03 9.62
CA LEU A 204 -2.80 6.71 9.51
C LEU A 204 -3.10 5.98 8.20
N ASP A 205 -4.08 5.09 8.26
CA ASP A 205 -4.77 4.57 7.10
C ASP A 205 -5.67 5.64 6.48
N GLY A 206 -5.47 5.93 5.21
CA GLY A 206 -6.30 6.87 4.49
C GLY A 206 -6.44 6.54 3.02
N ARG A 207 -7.63 6.77 2.47
CA ARG A 207 -7.94 6.63 1.05
C ARG A 207 -8.55 7.91 0.49
N ARG A 208 -8.64 8.00 -0.84
CA ARG A 208 -9.32 9.14 -1.50
C ARG A 208 -10.75 9.32 -0.98
N ASN A 209 -11.49 8.21 -0.91
CA ASN A 209 -12.87 8.17 -0.42
C ASN A 209 -12.92 7.36 0.88
N ALA A 210 -13.77 7.79 1.81
CA ALA A 210 -14.03 7.07 3.04
C ALA A 210 -14.78 5.77 2.76
N SER A 211 -14.62 4.79 3.64
CA SER A 211 -15.39 3.56 3.64
C SER A 211 -15.70 3.12 5.07
N ARG A 212 -16.31 1.93 5.23
CA ARG A 212 -16.50 1.28 6.54
C ARG A 212 -15.20 0.88 7.22
N ASP A 213 -14.08 0.93 6.50
CA ASP A 213 -12.78 0.44 6.96
C ASP A 213 -11.67 1.48 6.89
N HIS A 214 -11.87 2.59 6.16
CA HIS A 214 -10.81 3.56 5.87
C HIS A 214 -11.34 4.99 5.98
N ALA A 215 -10.58 5.88 6.60
CA ALA A 215 -10.85 7.32 6.58
C ALA A 215 -10.56 7.91 5.19
N SER A 216 -11.29 8.97 4.80
CA SER A 216 -10.88 9.75 3.62
C SER A 216 -9.71 10.68 3.97
N PHE A 217 -8.99 11.15 2.95
CA PHE A 217 -7.98 12.21 3.14
C PHE A 217 -8.58 13.47 3.78
N THR A 218 -9.79 13.86 3.37
CA THR A 218 -10.52 15.00 3.94
C THR A 218 -10.84 14.79 5.42
N ASP A 219 -11.20 13.58 5.81
CA ASP A 219 -11.49 13.26 7.21
C ASP A 219 -10.24 13.33 8.08
N ILE A 220 -9.10 12.85 7.58
CA ILE A 220 -7.81 12.94 8.27
C ILE A 220 -7.38 14.40 8.45
N LEU A 221 -7.48 15.21 7.39
CA LEU A 221 -7.17 16.64 7.46
C LEU A 221 -8.07 17.35 8.48
N ARG A 222 -9.37 17.08 8.45
CA ARG A 222 -10.34 17.60 9.43
C ARG A 222 -10.00 17.18 10.86
N ALA A 223 -9.60 15.92 11.08
CA ALA A 223 -9.18 15.45 12.40
C ALA A 223 -7.94 16.20 12.90
N VAL A 224 -6.97 16.44 12.02
CA VAL A 224 -5.75 17.20 12.33
C VAL A 224 -6.08 18.64 12.71
N GLU A 225 -6.93 19.32 11.93
CA GLU A 225 -7.39 20.69 12.22
C GLU A 225 -8.12 20.78 13.58
N ASN A 226 -8.94 19.77 13.91
CA ASN A 226 -9.74 19.75 15.13
C ASN A 226 -8.98 19.20 16.36
N CYS A 227 -7.77 18.65 16.20
CA CYS A 227 -7.06 17.99 17.29
C CYS A 227 -6.57 18.97 18.36
N GLY A 228 -6.36 20.25 18.02
CA GLY A 228 -5.87 21.32 18.91
C GLY A 228 -4.38 21.18 19.27
N VAL A 229 -3.91 19.95 19.52
CA VAL A 229 -2.50 19.60 19.69
C VAL A 229 -2.09 18.73 18.50
N VAL A 230 -1.57 19.38 17.46
CA VAL A 230 -1.21 18.70 16.23
C VAL A 230 0.11 17.94 16.42
N PRO A 231 0.18 16.63 16.10
CA PRO A 231 1.44 15.91 16.11
C PRO A 231 2.41 16.55 15.11
N ARG A 232 3.71 16.38 15.32
CA ARG A 232 4.72 17.03 14.47
C ARG A 232 4.59 16.64 13.01
N ARG A 233 4.31 15.36 12.75
CA ARG A 233 4.14 14.80 11.41
C ARG A 233 3.05 13.74 11.41
N VAL A 234 2.13 13.88 10.47
CA VAL A 234 1.12 12.87 10.15
C VAL A 234 1.44 12.33 8.78
N PHE A 235 1.49 11.02 8.66
CA PHE A 235 1.65 10.33 7.41
C PHE A 235 0.37 9.57 7.06
N ILE A 236 -0.02 9.60 5.80
CA ILE A 236 -1.11 8.81 5.26
C ILE A 236 -0.49 7.66 4.46
N GLY A 237 -0.76 6.44 4.90
CA GLY A 237 -0.45 5.20 4.19
C GLY A 237 -1.72 4.53 3.65
N GLN A 238 -1.56 3.32 3.10
CA GLN A 238 -2.67 2.46 2.62
C GLN A 238 -3.58 3.06 1.53
N TYR A 239 -3.16 4.15 0.88
CA TYR A 239 -3.94 4.81 -0.15
C TYR A 239 -4.01 4.04 -1.48
N GLY A 240 -3.22 2.97 -1.63
CA GLY A 240 -3.09 2.17 -2.84
C GLY A 240 -1.87 2.56 -3.66
N GLN A 241 -2.13 2.94 -4.90
CA GLN A 241 -1.10 3.28 -5.87
C GLN A 241 -0.46 4.65 -5.59
N PRO A 242 0.82 4.87 -5.97
CA PRO A 242 1.50 6.15 -5.73
C PRO A 242 0.75 7.39 -6.24
N TRP A 243 0.03 7.29 -7.36
CA TRP A 243 -0.79 8.40 -7.91
C TRP A 243 -2.13 8.59 -7.19
N GLU A 244 -2.54 7.66 -6.34
CA GLU A 244 -3.71 7.80 -5.46
C GLU A 244 -3.37 8.49 -4.14
N ALA A 245 -2.08 8.73 -3.87
CA ALA A 245 -1.61 9.41 -2.67
C ALA A 245 -2.24 10.81 -2.51
N PRO A 246 -2.48 11.26 -1.27
CA PRO A 246 -2.96 12.62 -1.03
C PRO A 246 -1.93 13.66 -1.53
N PRO A 247 -2.39 14.83 -2.01
CA PRO A 247 -1.50 15.90 -2.43
C PRO A 247 -0.67 16.43 -1.26
N VAL A 248 0.59 16.77 -1.53
CA VAL A 248 1.46 17.39 -0.53
C VAL A 248 1.15 18.88 -0.45
N VAL A 249 0.63 19.33 0.69
CA VAL A 249 0.36 20.76 0.94
C VAL A 249 1.61 21.40 1.53
N LYS A 250 2.13 22.45 0.88
CA LYS A 250 3.32 23.17 1.34
C LYS A 250 3.08 23.76 2.73
N GLY A 251 3.94 23.43 3.69
CA GLY A 251 3.81 23.87 5.08
C GLY A 251 2.77 23.09 5.89
N GLY A 252 2.08 22.11 5.29
CA GLY A 252 1.21 21.18 6.00
C GLY A 252 1.99 20.21 6.87
N VAL A 253 1.31 19.61 7.85
CA VAL A 253 1.86 18.55 8.71
C VAL A 253 1.48 17.14 8.25
N VAL A 254 0.58 17.03 7.26
CA VAL A 254 0.08 15.77 6.71
C VAL A 254 0.77 15.48 5.38
N PHE A 255 1.36 14.29 5.27
CA PHE A 255 2.14 13.86 4.12
C PHE A 255 1.72 12.47 3.67
N PRO A 256 1.75 12.13 2.37
CA PRO A 256 1.77 10.74 1.95
C PRO A 256 3.10 10.09 2.41
N ILE A 257 3.04 8.87 2.93
CA ILE A 257 4.24 8.03 3.07
C ILE A 257 4.34 7.12 1.85
N VAL A 258 5.50 7.09 1.21
CA VAL A 258 5.74 6.29 0.00
C VAL A 258 6.63 5.10 0.30
N GLU A 259 6.50 4.01 -0.46
CA GLU A 259 7.44 2.88 -0.39
C GLU A 259 8.89 3.37 -0.48
N GLY A 260 9.73 2.89 0.44
CA GLY A 260 11.14 3.24 0.57
C GLY A 260 11.41 4.52 1.36
N ALA A 261 10.37 5.25 1.79
CA ALA A 261 10.54 6.37 2.69
C ALA A 261 11.05 5.90 4.06
N VAL A 262 12.02 6.64 4.60
CA VAL A 262 12.56 6.44 5.94
C VAL A 262 12.15 7.63 6.80
N VAL A 263 11.36 7.38 7.85
CA VAL A 263 10.87 8.38 8.79
C VAL A 263 11.67 8.28 10.08
N ALA A 264 12.62 9.19 10.29
CA ALA A 264 13.38 9.25 11.55
C ALA A 264 12.44 9.59 12.73
N LEU A 265 12.54 8.85 13.83
CA LEU A 265 11.77 9.03 15.06
C LEU A 265 12.72 9.57 16.14
N GLY A 266 12.40 10.70 16.76
CA GLY A 266 13.21 11.24 17.85
C GLY A 266 14.24 12.30 17.45
N GLU A 267 13.97 13.11 16.42
CA GLU A 267 14.57 14.46 16.43
C GLU A 267 14.24 15.07 17.79
N ARG A 268 15.29 15.24 18.63
CA ARG A 268 15.18 15.93 19.91
C ARG A 268 14.30 17.15 19.60
N PRO A 269 13.19 17.40 20.34
CA PRO A 269 12.68 18.76 20.39
C PRO A 269 13.94 19.59 20.52
N ALA A 270 14.25 20.44 19.54
CA ALA A 270 15.29 21.41 19.75
C ALA A 270 14.85 22.03 21.06
N VAL A 271 15.54 21.68 22.15
CA VAL A 271 15.24 22.21 23.46
C VAL A 271 15.58 23.64 23.18
N ALA A 272 14.56 24.42 22.81
CA ALA A 272 14.66 25.83 22.69
C ALA A 272 15.27 26.14 24.03
N ARG A 273 16.56 26.53 24.01
CA ARG A 273 17.25 26.96 25.20
C ARG A 273 16.31 28.05 25.67
N VAL A 274 15.47 27.71 26.65
CA VAL A 274 14.76 28.69 27.44
C VAL A 274 15.95 29.34 28.08
N SER A 275 16.43 30.40 27.43
CA SER A 275 17.39 31.31 27.99
C SER A 275 16.72 31.65 29.30
N MET A 276 17.21 31.04 30.37
CA MET A 276 16.94 31.51 31.71
C MET A 276 17.50 32.92 31.66
N ALA A 277 16.63 33.87 31.34
CA ALA A 277 16.90 35.27 31.53
C ALA A 277 17.24 35.32 33.01
N SER A 278 18.54 35.47 33.29
CA SER A 278 19.01 35.65 34.65
C SER A 278 18.22 36.83 35.17
N ALA A 279 17.35 36.57 36.13
CA ALA A 279 16.70 37.58 36.93
C ALA A 279 17.81 38.30 37.68
N VAL A 280 18.42 39.27 37.02
CA VAL A 280 19.19 40.31 37.67
C VAL A 280 18.12 41.25 38.23
N GLU A 281 17.77 40.98 39.48
CA GLU A 281 17.11 41.93 40.36
C GLU A 281 17.83 43.28 40.23
N LYS A 282 17.16 44.26 39.61
CA LYS A 282 17.54 45.66 39.74
C LYS A 282 16.37 46.41 40.36
N GLY A 283 16.71 47.03 41.48
CA GLY A 283 15.84 47.65 42.43
C GLY A 283 14.96 48.74 41.84
N ALA A 284 13.88 48.95 42.57
CA ALA A 284 12.95 50.04 42.47
C ALA A 284 13.67 51.39 42.37
N GLU A 285 13.29 52.18 41.37
CA GLU A 285 13.27 53.63 41.53
C GLU A 285 12.10 54.21 40.74
N ASN A 286 11.18 54.79 41.51
CA ASN A 286 10.05 55.58 41.09
C ASN A 286 10.53 56.86 40.38
N THR A 287 10.12 57.09 39.14
CA THR A 287 9.89 58.44 38.61
C THR A 287 8.90 58.44 37.46
N VAL A 288 7.63 58.72 37.81
CA VAL A 288 6.80 59.81 37.30
C VAL A 288 7.09 60.31 35.87
N ARG A 289 6.11 60.08 34.98
CA ARG A 289 5.64 60.93 33.84
C ARG A 289 6.72 61.38 32.83
N LYS A 290 6.58 61.24 31.52
CA LYS A 290 5.50 61.73 30.64
C LYS A 290 5.90 61.47 29.18
N ASP A 291 4.91 61.49 28.30
CA ASP A 291 4.96 61.79 26.86
C ASP A 291 5.59 60.74 25.91
N GLU A 292 4.65 60.03 25.28
CA GLU A 292 4.58 59.68 23.86
C GLU A 292 5.82 59.97 23.02
N ASP A 293 6.47 58.91 22.53
CA ASP A 293 7.04 58.97 21.19
C ASP A 293 7.07 57.58 20.53
N GLU A 294 6.55 57.58 19.31
CA GLU A 294 6.21 56.47 18.45
C GLU A 294 7.47 55.82 17.87
N VAL A 295 8.10 54.90 18.60
CA VAL A 295 9.30 54.20 18.12
C VAL A 295 8.93 52.98 17.28
N ARG A 296 9.11 53.16 15.97
CA ARG A 296 8.99 52.15 14.91
C ARG A 296 9.78 50.86 15.20
N PRO A 297 9.25 49.68 14.83
CA PRO A 297 9.84 48.38 15.13
C PRO A 297 11.13 48.16 14.33
N THR A 298 12.23 47.99 15.05
CA THR A 298 13.56 47.72 14.51
C THR A 298 13.63 46.28 14.01
N ALA A 299 13.98 46.13 12.74
CA ALA A 299 14.08 44.87 12.03
C ALA A 299 15.04 43.89 12.72
N TRP A 300 14.51 42.76 13.16
CA TRP A 300 15.29 41.61 13.64
C TRP A 300 16.01 40.96 12.45
N THR A 301 17.25 41.35 12.23
CA THR A 301 18.20 40.65 11.33
C THR A 301 18.63 39.34 11.99
N ARG A 302 17.90 38.27 11.67
CA ARG A 302 18.22 36.90 12.06
C ARG A 302 19.45 36.44 11.27
N ALA A 303 20.64 36.60 11.85
CA ALA A 303 21.89 36.09 11.32
C ALA A 303 21.81 34.55 11.23
N ARG A 304 21.64 34.03 10.02
CA ARG A 304 21.72 32.59 9.75
C ARG A 304 23.20 32.20 9.77
N HIS A 305 23.66 31.66 10.89
CA HIS A 305 24.89 30.87 10.93
C HIS A 305 24.65 29.60 10.09
N THR A 306 25.09 29.62 8.84
CA THR A 306 25.24 28.42 8.01
C THR A 306 26.49 27.69 8.47
N ASP A 307 26.30 26.58 9.17
CA ASP A 307 27.35 25.64 9.52
C ASP A 307 27.82 24.88 8.25
N PRO A 308 29.06 25.07 7.75
CA PRO A 308 29.49 24.54 6.46
C PRO A 308 29.89 23.06 6.45
N CYS A 309 29.78 22.32 7.56
CA CYS A 309 30.30 20.96 7.67
C CYS A 309 29.25 19.87 7.98
N ALA A 310 27.96 20.13 7.71
CA ALA A 310 27.00 19.04 7.63
C ALA A 310 27.26 18.26 6.34
N HIS A 311 27.98 17.14 6.43
CA HIS A 311 27.99 16.12 5.40
C HIS A 311 26.53 15.79 5.09
N ALA A 312 25.99 16.34 4.01
CA ALA A 312 24.63 16.07 3.60
C ALA A 312 24.54 14.57 3.35
N GLU A 313 23.95 13.84 4.29
CA GLU A 313 23.61 12.44 4.12
C GLU A 313 22.91 12.32 2.78
N VAL A 314 23.58 11.62 1.85
CA VAL A 314 23.10 11.46 0.48
C VAL A 314 21.88 10.56 0.57
N ARG A 315 20.70 11.18 0.73
CA ARG A 315 19.44 10.45 0.83
C ARG A 315 19.17 9.69 -0.47
N PRO A 316 18.66 8.45 -0.39
CA PRO A 316 18.26 7.70 -1.57
C PRO A 316 17.28 8.46 -2.45
N VAL A 317 17.68 8.69 -3.70
CA VAL A 317 16.82 9.29 -4.71
C VAL A 317 16.06 8.19 -5.44
N LYS A 318 14.77 8.06 -5.14
CA LYS A 318 13.81 7.19 -5.84
C LYS A 318 13.14 7.98 -6.96
N VAL A 319 13.13 7.48 -8.19
CA VAL A 319 12.44 8.11 -9.33
C VAL A 319 11.51 7.13 -10.02
N PHE A 320 10.49 7.66 -10.68
CA PHE A 320 9.48 6.89 -11.43
C PHE A 320 9.74 7.06 -12.92
N LEU A 321 10.11 5.97 -13.59
CA LEU A 321 10.45 5.92 -15.01
C LEU A 321 9.19 5.66 -15.83
N ILE A 322 8.97 6.46 -16.87
CA ILE A 322 7.84 6.34 -17.81
C ILE A 322 8.41 6.09 -19.21
N ASN A 323 7.86 5.11 -19.92
CA ASN A 323 8.21 4.88 -21.32
C ASN A 323 7.37 5.80 -22.22
N ASN A 324 8.02 6.72 -22.95
CA ASN A 324 7.31 7.61 -23.86
C ASN A 324 6.61 6.88 -25.02
N GLU A 325 7.10 5.70 -25.42
CA GLU A 325 6.48 4.89 -26.49
C GLU A 325 5.27 4.08 -26.00
N SER A 326 5.07 4.00 -24.68
CA SER A 326 3.98 3.23 -24.08
C SER A 326 3.55 3.89 -22.77
N PRO A 327 2.96 5.11 -22.83
CA PRO A 327 2.60 5.88 -21.65
C PRO A 327 1.56 5.18 -20.76
N ASP A 328 0.80 4.24 -21.33
CA ASP A 328 -0.17 3.43 -20.61
C ASP A 328 0.47 2.32 -19.75
N THR A 329 1.77 2.05 -19.93
CA THR A 329 2.48 1.08 -19.11
C THR A 329 2.75 1.68 -17.72
N PRO A 330 2.50 0.94 -16.62
CA PRO A 330 2.78 1.42 -15.28
C PRO A 330 4.24 1.89 -15.11
N PRO A 331 4.49 3.00 -14.41
CA PRO A 331 5.85 3.51 -14.22
C PRO A 331 6.75 2.52 -13.47
N ALA A 332 7.99 2.35 -13.91
CA ALA A 332 8.98 1.53 -13.21
C ALA A 332 9.74 2.36 -12.16
N ILE A 333 10.14 1.75 -11.04
CA ILE A 333 10.88 2.45 -9.97
C ILE A 333 12.38 2.26 -10.14
N LEU A 334 13.15 3.36 -10.06
CA LEU A 334 14.61 3.34 -10.06
C LEU A 334 15.19 4.07 -8.83
N MET A 335 16.17 3.45 -8.18
CA MET A 335 16.98 4.06 -7.12
C MET A 335 18.29 4.60 -7.73
N VAL A 336 18.41 5.92 -7.88
CA VAL A 336 19.51 6.56 -8.62
C VAL A 336 20.85 6.44 -7.88
N GLN A 337 20.84 6.39 -6.55
CA GLN A 337 22.05 6.36 -5.72
C GLN A 337 22.99 5.16 -5.97
N GLN A 338 22.45 4.07 -6.54
CA GLN A 338 23.24 2.87 -6.84
C GLN A 338 24.09 3.03 -8.12
N LEU A 339 23.93 4.16 -8.81
CA LEU A 339 24.48 4.40 -10.14
C LEU A 339 25.43 5.60 -10.06
N ARG A 340 26.59 5.46 -10.70
CA ARG A 340 27.68 6.46 -10.67
C ARG A 340 27.72 7.34 -11.90
N THR A 341 27.07 6.93 -12.99
CA THR A 341 27.07 7.67 -14.25
C THR A 341 25.69 7.65 -14.92
N MET A 342 25.42 8.66 -15.76
CA MET A 342 24.21 8.68 -16.59
C MET A 342 24.11 7.50 -17.56
N SER A 343 25.25 6.93 -17.97
CA SER A 343 25.27 5.72 -18.81
C SER A 343 24.65 4.54 -18.07
N GLN A 344 25.03 4.34 -16.80
CA GLN A 344 24.45 3.29 -15.95
C GLN A 344 22.96 3.52 -15.67
N VAL A 345 22.53 4.76 -15.49
CA VAL A 345 21.09 5.11 -15.42
C VAL A 345 20.37 4.67 -16.67
N LYS A 346 20.85 5.06 -17.86
CA LYS A 346 20.22 4.66 -19.12
C LYS A 346 20.21 3.15 -19.33
N GLN A 347 21.28 2.45 -18.99
CA GLN A 347 21.31 0.99 -19.04
C GLN A 347 20.23 0.38 -18.12
N ARG A 348 20.12 0.86 -16.88
CA ARG A 348 19.12 0.34 -15.94
C ARG A 348 17.70 0.70 -16.35
N VAL A 349 17.46 1.90 -16.87
CA VAL A 349 16.19 2.30 -17.49
C VAL A 349 15.84 1.38 -18.66
N SER A 350 16.83 1.03 -19.49
CA SER A 350 16.65 0.14 -20.64
C SER A 350 16.20 -1.26 -20.22
N GLU A 351 16.75 -1.76 -19.12
CA GLU A 351 16.36 -3.05 -18.53
C GLU A 351 14.96 -2.99 -17.91
N LEU A 352 14.66 -1.94 -17.14
CA LEU A 352 13.40 -1.79 -16.41
C LEU A 352 12.20 -1.51 -17.32
N LEU A 353 12.39 -0.74 -18.39
CA LEU A 353 11.32 -0.36 -19.32
C LEU A 353 11.32 -1.18 -20.62
N HIS A 354 12.23 -2.14 -20.76
CA HIS A 354 12.49 -2.86 -22.02
C HIS A 354 12.71 -1.92 -23.23
N LEU A 355 13.19 -0.70 -22.99
CA LEU A 355 13.38 0.34 -23.98
C LEU A 355 14.82 0.32 -24.49
N ARG A 356 15.07 -0.15 -25.72
CA ARG A 356 16.43 -0.31 -26.28
C ARG A 356 16.57 0.35 -27.66
N PRO A 357 17.61 1.17 -27.88
CA PRO A 357 18.45 1.85 -26.90
C PRO A 357 17.75 3.08 -26.29
N VAL A 358 17.99 3.38 -25.00
CA VAL A 358 17.49 4.60 -24.35
C VAL A 358 18.25 5.82 -24.88
N GLY A 359 17.52 6.76 -25.47
CA GLY A 359 18.01 8.03 -25.96
C GLY A 359 18.19 9.04 -24.85
N THR A 360 17.14 9.78 -24.52
CA THR A 360 17.18 10.89 -23.58
C THR A 360 16.21 10.67 -22.43
N LEU A 361 16.55 11.23 -21.27
CA LEU A 361 15.71 11.23 -20.07
C LEU A 361 15.26 12.67 -19.83
N PHE A 362 13.99 12.85 -19.51
CA PHE A 362 13.40 14.16 -19.24
C PHE A 362 12.66 14.12 -17.91
N SER A 363 12.70 15.21 -17.16
CA SER A 363 11.75 15.40 -16.06
C SER A 363 10.36 15.58 -16.66
N ALA A 364 9.38 14.78 -16.22
CA ALA A 364 8.01 14.89 -16.69
C ALA A 364 7.36 16.21 -16.24
N ASP A 365 7.82 16.78 -15.11
CA ASP A 365 7.22 17.97 -14.51
C ASP A 365 7.72 19.26 -15.19
N THR A 366 8.96 19.27 -15.68
CA THR A 366 9.58 20.47 -16.27
C THR A 366 9.88 20.36 -17.75
N GLY A 367 9.74 19.17 -18.34
CA GLY A 367 10.20 18.86 -19.70
C GLY A 367 11.73 18.93 -19.86
N GLN A 368 12.48 19.23 -18.78
CA GLN A 368 13.92 19.45 -18.87
C GLN A 368 14.66 18.13 -19.08
N ARG A 369 15.59 18.12 -20.06
CA ARG A 369 16.49 16.99 -20.28
C ARG A 369 17.43 16.81 -19.09
N LEU A 370 17.47 15.59 -18.56
CA LEU A 370 18.39 15.17 -17.51
C LEU A 370 19.73 14.75 -18.12
N THR A 371 20.79 15.46 -17.77
CA THR A 371 22.17 15.31 -18.22
C THR A 371 23.15 14.90 -17.11
N SER A 372 22.78 15.01 -15.83
CA SER A 372 23.60 14.60 -14.68
C SER A 372 22.78 13.91 -13.58
N LEU A 373 23.46 13.13 -12.73
CA LEU A 373 22.83 12.45 -11.59
C LEU A 373 22.28 13.43 -10.54
N SER A 374 22.91 14.60 -10.40
CA SER A 374 22.49 15.65 -9.45
C SER A 374 21.14 16.29 -9.79
N GLN A 375 20.62 16.08 -10.99
CA GLN A 375 19.32 16.61 -11.41
C GLN A 375 18.15 15.73 -10.97
N PHE A 376 18.40 14.49 -10.55
CA PHE A 376 17.35 13.61 -10.06
C PHE A 376 16.97 14.02 -8.63
N THR A 377 15.68 14.22 -8.40
CA THR A 377 15.13 14.47 -7.06
C THR A 377 14.24 13.30 -6.65
N HIS A 378 14.13 13.06 -5.34
CA HIS A 378 13.29 11.97 -4.83
C HIS A 378 11.82 12.21 -5.21
N GLY A 379 11.17 11.20 -5.76
CA GLY A 379 9.81 11.26 -6.29
C GLY A 379 9.70 11.78 -7.72
N MET A 380 10.79 12.22 -8.36
CA MET A 380 10.76 12.75 -9.73
C MET A 380 10.21 11.71 -10.70
N ARG A 381 9.30 12.17 -11.58
CA ARG A 381 8.84 11.39 -12.75
C ARG A 381 9.79 11.66 -13.91
N VAL A 382 10.35 10.61 -14.49
CA VAL A 382 11.36 10.66 -15.53
C VAL A 382 10.83 9.97 -16.77
N VAL A 383 10.63 10.71 -17.85
CA VAL A 383 10.25 10.16 -19.15
C VAL A 383 11.50 9.71 -19.88
N ALA A 384 11.55 8.43 -20.23
CA ALA A 384 12.59 7.86 -21.06
C ALA A 384 12.13 7.78 -22.52
N THR A 385 12.96 8.30 -23.43
CA THR A 385 12.74 8.20 -24.87
C THR A 385 13.74 7.23 -25.50
N LYS A 386 13.36 6.59 -26.60
CA LYS A 386 14.28 5.81 -27.43
C LYS A 386 15.22 6.73 -28.22
N ILE A 387 16.39 6.24 -28.65
CA ILE A 387 17.23 7.00 -29.60
C ILE A 387 16.42 7.27 -30.88
N GLY A 388 16.35 8.53 -31.30
CA GLY A 388 15.53 8.97 -32.43
C GLY A 388 14.03 9.08 -32.12
N GLY A 389 13.59 8.75 -30.91
CA GLY A 389 12.22 8.98 -30.46
C GLY A 389 11.92 10.47 -30.37
N ARG A 390 10.66 10.83 -30.61
CA ARG A 390 10.21 12.23 -30.49
C ARG A 390 10.40 12.70 -29.03
N PRO A 391 10.82 13.95 -28.81
CA PRO A 391 10.75 14.57 -27.48
C PRO A 391 9.34 14.44 -26.92
N LEU A 392 9.21 14.49 -25.60
CA LEU A 392 7.91 14.72 -24.98
C LEU A 392 7.42 16.09 -25.45
N GLU A 393 6.63 16.11 -26.52
CA GLU A 393 5.89 17.32 -26.89
C GLU A 393 4.93 17.57 -25.73
N ASP A 394 4.89 18.82 -25.23
CA ASP A 394 3.86 19.31 -24.32
C ASP A 394 2.52 19.20 -25.04
N LEU A 395 2.01 17.98 -25.21
CA LEU A 395 0.63 17.77 -25.54
C LEU A 395 -0.09 18.21 -24.27
N PRO A 396 -0.80 19.37 -24.29
CA PRO A 396 -1.60 19.75 -23.15
C PRO A 396 -2.48 18.55 -22.84
N ALA A 397 -2.41 18.09 -21.58
CA ALA A 397 -3.16 16.93 -21.10
C ALA A 397 -4.54 16.96 -21.76
N PRO A 398 -4.91 15.92 -22.54
CA PRO A 398 -6.07 15.99 -23.42
C PRO A 398 -7.21 16.53 -22.58
N ARG A 399 -7.67 17.73 -22.93
CA ARG A 399 -8.86 18.29 -22.30
C ARG A 399 -9.90 17.20 -22.49
N LEU A 400 -10.41 16.68 -21.38
CA LEU A 400 -11.56 15.77 -21.35
C LEU A 400 -12.76 16.52 -21.95
N SER A 401 -12.72 16.77 -23.25
CA SER A 401 -13.83 17.30 -24.02
C SER A 401 -14.70 16.10 -24.32
N GLU A 402 -15.64 15.83 -23.42
CA GLU A 402 -17.02 15.30 -23.53
C GLU A 402 -17.51 14.54 -24.79
N ARG A 403 -16.63 14.05 -25.66
CA ARG A 403 -16.97 13.09 -26.71
C ARG A 403 -16.56 11.72 -26.23
N GLN A 404 -17.31 11.22 -25.24
CA GLN A 404 -17.50 9.79 -25.08
C GLN A 404 -18.11 9.29 -26.40
N GLN A 405 -17.26 8.87 -27.34
CA GLN A 405 -17.72 8.03 -28.44
C GLN A 405 -18.15 6.72 -27.79
N ILE A 406 -19.46 6.58 -27.60
CA ILE A 406 -20.12 5.33 -27.26
C ILE A 406 -19.74 4.36 -28.39
N VAL A 407 -18.80 3.46 -28.09
CA VAL A 407 -18.47 2.34 -28.97
C VAL A 407 -19.66 1.40 -28.91
N LEU A 408 -20.57 1.53 -29.87
CA LEU A 408 -21.63 0.55 -30.11
C LEU A 408 -20.96 -0.75 -30.60
N VAL A 409 -20.87 -1.72 -29.70
CA VAL A 409 -20.48 -3.09 -30.05
C VAL A 409 -21.69 -3.72 -30.76
N PRO A 410 -21.54 -4.26 -31.98
CA PRO A 410 -22.65 -4.91 -32.68
C PRO A 410 -23.10 -6.15 -31.90
N GLU A 411 -24.36 -6.16 -31.49
CA GLU A 411 -24.98 -7.27 -30.78
C GLU A 411 -25.16 -8.46 -31.73
N LYS A 412 -24.72 -9.64 -31.31
CA LYS A 412 -25.24 -10.90 -31.85
C LYS A 412 -26.41 -11.32 -30.97
N PRO A 413 -27.63 -11.48 -31.51
CA PRO A 413 -28.74 -11.99 -30.74
C PRO A 413 -28.40 -13.37 -30.19
N LEU A 414 -28.49 -13.53 -28.88
CA LEU A 414 -28.46 -14.82 -28.22
C LEU A 414 -29.82 -15.49 -28.50
N GLU A 415 -29.93 -16.20 -29.62
CA GLU A 415 -31.09 -17.03 -29.92
C GLU A 415 -31.16 -18.20 -28.93
N GLY A 416 -32.24 -18.25 -28.14
CA GLY A 416 -32.62 -19.41 -27.34
C GLY A 416 -33.06 -19.09 -25.92
N ASP A 417 -34.30 -19.47 -25.59
CA ASP A 417 -34.87 -19.44 -24.22
C ASP A 417 -34.32 -20.59 -23.36
N SER A 418 -33.01 -20.81 -23.38
CA SER A 418 -32.39 -21.73 -22.44
C SER A 418 -32.41 -21.10 -21.02
N PRO A 419 -32.54 -21.91 -19.95
CA PRO A 419 -32.44 -21.40 -18.58
C PRO A 419 -31.15 -20.58 -18.35
N LEU A 420 -30.08 -20.93 -19.03
CA LEU A 420 -28.79 -20.23 -18.97
C LEU A 420 -28.84 -18.83 -19.58
N SER A 421 -29.62 -18.61 -20.66
CA SER A 421 -29.75 -17.28 -21.25
C SER A 421 -30.54 -16.33 -20.34
N VAL A 422 -31.48 -16.86 -19.57
CA VAL A 422 -32.20 -16.13 -18.52
C VAL A 422 -31.25 -15.76 -17.38
N GLU A 423 -30.46 -16.71 -16.86
CA GLU A 423 -29.50 -16.46 -15.78
C GLU A 423 -28.42 -15.44 -16.16
N VAL A 424 -27.88 -15.53 -17.40
CA VAL A 424 -26.88 -14.56 -17.90
C VAL A 424 -27.51 -13.19 -18.05
N ARG A 425 -28.76 -13.09 -18.53
CA ARG A 425 -29.49 -11.82 -18.63
C ARG A 425 -29.70 -11.19 -17.26
N GLU A 426 -30.12 -11.97 -16.27
CA GLU A 426 -30.27 -11.50 -14.89
C GLU A 426 -28.93 -11.07 -14.27
N TYR A 427 -27.85 -11.82 -14.53
CA TYR A 427 -26.51 -11.43 -14.08
C TYR A 427 -26.08 -10.09 -14.67
N MET A 428 -26.24 -9.89 -15.99
CA MET A 428 -25.89 -8.64 -16.66
C MET A 428 -26.72 -7.47 -16.14
N GLN A 429 -28.01 -7.69 -15.87
CA GLN A 429 -28.90 -6.67 -15.32
C GLN A 429 -28.51 -6.28 -13.88
N ARG A 430 -28.10 -7.24 -13.04
CA ARG A 430 -27.57 -6.97 -11.69
C ARG A 430 -26.23 -6.24 -11.74
N ALA A 431 -25.32 -6.66 -12.61
CA ALA A 431 -24.03 -5.99 -12.80
C ALA A 431 -24.21 -4.54 -13.24
N HIS A 432 -25.14 -4.28 -14.16
CA HIS A 432 -25.53 -2.95 -14.60
C HIS A 432 -26.05 -2.08 -13.45
N GLN A 433 -26.99 -2.60 -12.66
CA GLN A 433 -27.52 -1.90 -11.48
C GLN A 433 -26.44 -1.57 -10.46
N ALA A 434 -25.50 -2.49 -10.22
CA ALA A 434 -24.37 -2.29 -9.32
C ALA A 434 -23.42 -1.18 -9.80
N LEU A 435 -23.26 -1.04 -11.12
CA LEU A 435 -22.34 -0.10 -11.75
C LEU A 435 -22.92 1.31 -11.98
N ARG A 436 -24.13 1.60 -11.46
CA ARG A 436 -24.77 2.94 -11.41
C ARG A 436 -24.50 3.81 -12.66
N GLY A 437 -25.00 3.36 -13.81
CA GLY A 437 -25.30 4.24 -14.95
C GLY A 437 -24.14 4.63 -15.88
N HIS A 438 -22.97 3.98 -15.78
CA HIS A 438 -21.86 4.25 -16.73
C HIS A 438 -21.85 3.33 -17.96
N VAL A 439 -22.91 2.56 -18.17
CA VAL A 439 -23.09 1.70 -19.35
C VAL A 439 -24.54 1.79 -19.80
N GLY A 440 -24.80 2.16 -21.05
CA GLY A 440 -26.14 2.19 -21.61
C GLY A 440 -26.70 0.77 -21.76
N TYR A 441 -27.95 0.57 -21.34
CA TYR A 441 -28.73 -0.65 -21.61
C TYR A 441 -30.10 -0.19 -22.13
N GLU A 442 -30.35 -0.33 -23.43
CA GLU A 442 -31.71 -0.25 -23.97
C GLU A 442 -32.33 -1.64 -23.90
N GLY A 443 -33.39 -1.75 -23.11
CA GLY A 443 -34.12 -3.00 -22.92
C GLY A 443 -34.78 -3.48 -24.21
N LEU A 444 -34.71 -4.79 -24.41
CA LEU A 444 -35.35 -5.52 -25.51
C LEU A 444 -36.84 -5.16 -25.61
N VAL A 445 -37.21 -4.40 -26.64
CA VAL A 445 -38.59 -4.40 -27.14
C VAL A 445 -38.78 -5.70 -27.89
N SER A 446 -39.70 -6.54 -27.40
CA SER A 446 -40.15 -7.76 -28.06
C SER A 446 -40.58 -7.44 -29.48
N VAL A 447 -39.75 -7.78 -30.47
CA VAL A 447 -40.11 -7.70 -31.89
C VAL A 447 -41.00 -8.91 -32.19
N ASP A 448 -42.27 -8.64 -32.48
CA ASP A 448 -43.25 -9.62 -32.91
C ASP A 448 -42.75 -10.29 -34.22
N PRO A 449 -42.54 -11.61 -34.26
CA PRO A 449 -41.93 -12.32 -35.40
C PRO A 449 -42.79 -12.36 -36.68
N ALA A 450 -43.84 -11.56 -36.78
CA ALA A 450 -44.68 -11.46 -37.97
C ALA A 450 -44.12 -10.57 -39.10
N THR A 451 -42.96 -9.91 -38.94
CA THR A 451 -42.36 -9.10 -40.02
C THR A 451 -41.38 -9.91 -40.86
N ARG A 452 -41.92 -10.58 -41.88
CA ARG A 452 -41.16 -11.11 -43.02
C ARG A 452 -40.48 -9.96 -43.76
N HIS A 453 -39.16 -9.96 -43.80
CA HIS A 453 -38.41 -9.30 -44.87
C HIS A 453 -37.47 -10.32 -45.52
N ASP A 454 -37.90 -10.72 -46.71
CA ASP A 454 -37.10 -11.28 -47.79
C ASP A 454 -36.02 -10.25 -48.19
N ASP A 455 -34.77 -10.70 -48.30
CA ASP A 455 -33.92 -10.49 -49.49
C ASP A 455 -32.43 -10.72 -49.19
N GLY A 456 -31.84 -11.67 -49.94
CA GLY A 456 -30.65 -11.33 -50.72
C GLY A 456 -29.26 -11.54 -50.09
N VAL A 457 -28.82 -12.79 -50.08
CA VAL A 457 -27.55 -13.29 -50.64
C VAL A 457 -26.31 -12.36 -50.61
N GLY A 458 -25.26 -12.82 -49.91
CA GLY A 458 -23.90 -12.29 -50.04
C GLY A 458 -22.85 -13.20 -49.39
N VAL A 459 -22.74 -14.45 -49.88
CA VAL A 459 -21.69 -15.40 -49.48
C VAL A 459 -20.40 -15.05 -50.22
N VAL A 460 -19.37 -14.59 -49.50
CA VAL A 460 -17.98 -14.64 -49.97
C VAL A 460 -17.15 -15.45 -48.97
N SER A 461 -17.03 -16.72 -49.30
CA SER A 461 -16.08 -17.66 -48.70
C SER A 461 -14.66 -17.29 -49.09
N SER A 462 -13.80 -16.98 -48.13
CA SER A 462 -12.33 -16.97 -48.32
C SER A 462 -11.68 -17.99 -47.38
N VAL A 463 -11.57 -19.19 -47.95
CA VAL A 463 -10.45 -20.14 -47.93
C VAL A 463 -9.44 -20.02 -46.78
N GLY A 464 -9.40 -21.08 -45.99
CA GLY A 464 -8.42 -21.30 -44.93
C GLY A 464 -6.99 -21.52 -45.41
N GLY A 465 -6.06 -21.17 -44.54
CA GLY A 465 -4.65 -21.54 -44.58
C GLY A 465 -4.25 -22.11 -43.21
N PRO A 466 -3.61 -23.29 -43.14
CA PRO A 466 -3.33 -23.99 -41.89
C PRO A 466 -2.06 -23.42 -41.25
N CYS A 467 -2.16 -22.89 -40.04
CA CYS A 467 -0.97 -22.60 -39.25
C CYS A 467 -0.61 -23.83 -38.42
N ALA A 468 0.57 -24.36 -38.76
CA ALA A 468 1.22 -25.54 -38.23
C ALA A 468 1.37 -25.51 -36.70
N GLY A 469 1.23 -26.70 -36.13
CA GLY A 469 1.42 -26.96 -34.71
C GLY A 469 2.80 -26.55 -34.24
N ILE A 470 2.82 -25.94 -33.06
CA ILE A 470 4.00 -25.85 -32.22
C ILE A 470 3.73 -26.81 -31.06
N ASP A 471 4.23 -28.03 -31.22
CA ASP A 471 4.45 -28.96 -30.13
C ASP A 471 5.48 -28.35 -29.17
N SER A 472 5.08 -28.15 -27.92
CA SER A 472 6.03 -27.96 -26.82
C SER A 472 5.40 -28.52 -25.55
N PRO A 473 5.65 -29.82 -25.25
CA PRO A 473 5.15 -30.45 -24.06
C PRO A 473 6.05 -30.01 -22.89
N SER A 474 5.57 -29.05 -22.11
CA SER A 474 6.06 -28.84 -20.75
C SER A 474 5.00 -29.36 -19.79
N GLN A 475 4.91 -30.69 -19.72
CA GLN A 475 4.16 -31.39 -18.68
C GLN A 475 4.86 -31.16 -17.34
N ILE A 476 4.50 -30.10 -16.65
CA ILE A 476 4.63 -30.05 -15.19
C ILE A 476 3.35 -30.66 -14.65
N SER A 477 3.36 -31.99 -14.52
CA SER A 477 2.32 -32.73 -13.81
C SER A 477 2.57 -32.53 -12.31
N ALA A 478 1.78 -31.67 -11.68
CA ALA A 478 1.65 -31.68 -10.24
C ALA A 478 0.71 -32.84 -9.88
N GLU A 479 1.29 -33.98 -9.50
CA GLU A 479 0.54 -35.11 -8.96
C GLU A 479 -0.13 -34.68 -7.64
N LEU A 480 -1.44 -34.44 -7.73
CA LEU A 480 -2.31 -34.41 -6.56
C LEU A 480 -2.28 -35.82 -5.95
N SER A 481 -1.65 -35.92 -4.78
CA SER A 481 -1.54 -37.16 -4.03
C SER A 481 -2.93 -37.76 -3.79
N PRO A 482 -3.13 -39.06 -4.06
CA PRO A 482 -4.45 -39.68 -4.03
C PRO A 482 -4.95 -39.81 -2.59
N GLU A 483 -6.22 -39.47 -2.44
CA GLU A 483 -7.02 -39.61 -1.23
C GLU A 483 -6.94 -41.03 -0.67
N THR A 484 -6.74 -41.09 0.65
CA THR A 484 -6.78 -42.34 1.43
C THR A 484 -8.21 -42.89 1.40
N PRO A 485 -8.42 -44.17 1.01
CA PRO A 485 -9.74 -44.74 0.85
C PRO A 485 -10.27 -45.39 2.14
N GLN A 486 -11.58 -45.65 2.11
CA GLN A 486 -12.35 -46.63 2.90
C GLN A 486 -13.01 -46.15 4.19
N VAL A 487 -14.30 -45.82 4.10
CA VAL A 487 -15.33 -46.59 4.81
C VAL A 487 -16.45 -46.90 3.82
N MET A 488 -16.65 -48.20 3.58
CA MET A 488 -17.74 -48.75 2.77
C MET A 488 -19.09 -48.50 3.44
N GLU A 489 -20.05 -47.96 2.69
CA GLU A 489 -21.45 -48.35 2.88
C GLU A 489 -22.09 -48.59 1.51
N LYS A 490 -22.51 -49.85 1.31
CA LYS A 490 -23.08 -50.40 0.09
C LYS A 490 -24.52 -49.92 -0.08
N VAL A 491 -24.85 -49.17 -1.13
CA VAL A 491 -26.22 -49.13 -1.68
C VAL A 491 -26.17 -48.94 -3.20
N GLY A 492 -26.79 -49.88 -3.92
CA GLY A 492 -27.59 -49.57 -5.12
C GLY A 492 -26.88 -49.39 -6.46
N VAL A 493 -26.74 -50.50 -7.19
CA VAL A 493 -26.51 -50.53 -8.64
C VAL A 493 -27.75 -50.05 -9.38
N ALA A 494 -27.62 -49.06 -10.29
CA ALA A 494 -28.29 -49.00 -11.59
C ALA A 494 -27.91 -47.73 -12.38
N GLY A 495 -27.65 -47.88 -13.68
CA GLY A 495 -27.84 -46.80 -14.66
C GLY A 495 -26.57 -46.22 -15.28
N ARG A 496 -26.08 -46.87 -16.33
CA ARG A 496 -25.32 -46.24 -17.43
C ARG A 496 -26.10 -45.05 -17.96
N ASP A 497 -25.42 -43.94 -18.21
CA ASP A 497 -25.55 -43.24 -19.49
C ASP A 497 -24.33 -42.38 -19.79
N ASN A 498 -23.62 -42.78 -20.84
CA ASN A 498 -22.57 -42.02 -21.50
C ASN A 498 -23.23 -40.85 -22.23
N SER A 499 -23.05 -39.62 -21.75
CA SER A 499 -23.22 -38.46 -22.62
C SER A 499 -22.00 -37.56 -22.54
N ASN A 500 -21.17 -37.67 -23.59
CA ASN A 500 -20.19 -36.67 -23.99
C ASN A 500 -20.93 -35.36 -24.28
N LYS A 501 -21.22 -34.57 -23.25
CA LYS A 501 -21.61 -33.17 -23.44
C LYS A 501 -20.35 -32.32 -23.41
N GLY A 502 -19.82 -32.07 -24.60
CA GLY A 502 -18.81 -31.03 -24.81
C GLY A 502 -19.37 -29.71 -24.29
N GLY A 503 -18.84 -29.23 -23.17
CA GLY A 503 -19.18 -27.92 -22.65
C GLY A 503 -18.60 -26.85 -23.57
N THR A 504 -19.47 -26.06 -24.18
CA THR A 504 -19.07 -24.81 -24.84
C THR A 504 -18.51 -23.87 -23.77
N ALA A 505 -17.20 -23.62 -23.82
CA ALA A 505 -16.54 -22.65 -22.95
C ALA A 505 -16.76 -21.24 -23.52
N TYR A 506 -17.39 -20.37 -22.74
CA TYR A 506 -17.57 -18.96 -23.08
C TYR A 506 -16.52 -18.12 -22.34
N SER A 507 -15.80 -17.28 -23.07
CA SER A 507 -14.86 -16.31 -22.51
C SER A 507 -15.49 -14.93 -22.54
N PHE A 508 -15.68 -14.34 -21.36
CA PHE A 508 -16.16 -12.98 -21.20
C PHE A 508 -14.98 -12.03 -21.06
N ARG A 509 -14.82 -11.09 -21.99
CA ARG A 509 -13.79 -10.05 -21.93
C ARG A 509 -14.44 -8.74 -21.53
N PHE A 510 -14.08 -8.26 -20.34
CA PHE A 510 -14.50 -6.97 -19.81
C PHE A 510 -13.45 -5.92 -20.17
N THR A 511 -13.87 -4.83 -20.80
CA THR A 511 -13.01 -3.65 -21.00
C THR A 511 -13.56 -2.53 -20.14
N THR A 512 -12.87 -2.23 -19.04
CA THR A 512 -13.14 -1.04 -18.23
C THR A 512 -12.58 0.17 -18.98
N LEU A 513 -13.44 1.14 -19.31
CA LEU A 513 -13.01 2.45 -19.79
C LEU A 513 -12.35 3.16 -18.61
N GLY A 514 -11.04 3.34 -18.68
CA GLY A 514 -10.27 4.11 -17.71
C GLY A 514 -10.78 5.54 -17.64
N ALA A 515 -10.91 6.04 -16.42
CA ALA A 515 -11.04 7.47 -16.13
C ALA A 515 -9.71 7.99 -15.59
#